data_AF-A0A3S0E3W2-F1
#
_entry.id   AF-A0A3S0E3W2-F1
#
_cell.length_a   1.000
_cell.length_b   1.000
_cell.length_c   1.000
_cell.angle_alpha   90.00
_cell.angle_beta   90.00
_cell.angle_gamma   90.00
#
_symmetry.space_group_name_H-M   'P 1'
#
loop_
_entity.id
_entity.type
_entity.pdbx_description
1 polymer ?
#
loop_
_entity_poly.entity_id
_entity_poly.type
_entity_poly.pdbx_seq_one_letter_code
_entity_poly.pdbx_strand_id
1 'polypeptide(L)'
;MNDQTKPQSDVNRTYQVRIDKDLYQTFESHPTATELLALAKKLPTEHALYSKQPGEQPKRIAPDERVDLTQPGVERFVTLPLDQTEGLGAGRRDFSLPAEDMEWLELGGKRYELVTEAGVQRVVIYELSVPPGYNVAATSAHVKIEPGYPDVQIDMVWFHPALTLTSGRPISAVCDESFDGKSWQRWSRHRTGTNPWRPGLDNLATHFGLIEEWLARELRK
;
A
#
# COMPACT_ATOMS: atom_id res chain seq x y z
N MET A 1 -2.19 38.90 -30.12
CA MET A 1 -2.69 37.56 -29.74
C MET A 1 -1.47 36.66 -29.71
N ASN A 2 -0.87 36.29 -28.57
CA ASN A 2 -1.40 36.10 -27.23
C ASN A 2 -0.41 36.63 -26.18
N ASP A 3 -0.92 37.45 -25.27
CA ASP A 3 -0.23 37.85 -24.05
C ASP A 3 -0.37 36.70 -23.04
N GLN A 4 0.74 36.06 -22.70
CA GLN A 4 0.81 35.09 -21.62
C GLN A 4 0.95 35.87 -20.31
N THR A 5 -0.16 36.13 -19.64
CA THR A 5 -0.20 36.61 -18.26
C THR A 5 0.42 35.56 -17.34
N LYS A 6 1.69 35.78 -16.96
CA LYS A 6 2.30 35.16 -15.78
C LYS A 6 1.49 35.59 -14.55
N PRO A 7 1.17 34.67 -13.62
CA PRO A 7 0.58 35.07 -12.35
C PRO A 7 1.58 35.94 -11.59
N GLN A 8 1.14 37.15 -11.31
CA GLN A 8 1.86 38.20 -10.61
C GLN A 8 1.87 37.86 -9.12
N SER A 9 3.01 37.39 -8.61
CA SER A 9 3.21 37.21 -7.18
C SER A 9 3.28 38.59 -6.52
N ASP A 10 2.36 38.87 -5.61
CA ASP A 10 2.41 40.05 -4.74
C ASP A 10 3.54 39.85 -3.72
N VAL A 11 4.77 40.25 -4.10
CA VAL A 11 6.04 39.95 -3.40
C VAL A 11 6.15 40.54 -1.98
N ASN A 12 5.10 41.17 -1.43
CA ASN A 12 5.17 41.83 -0.13
C ASN A 12 4.00 41.51 0.82
N ARG A 13 3.17 40.52 0.48
CA ARG A 13 2.08 40.08 1.34
C ARG A 13 2.40 38.69 1.88
N THR A 14 2.60 38.58 3.19
CA THR A 14 2.73 37.29 3.87
C THR A 14 1.35 36.74 4.20
N TYR A 15 1.13 35.49 3.85
CA TYR A 15 -0.07 34.75 4.18
C TYR A 15 0.23 33.86 5.38
N GLN A 16 -0.60 33.99 6.43
CA GLN A 16 -0.54 33.10 7.59
C GLN A 16 -1.45 31.92 7.33
N VAL A 17 -0.91 30.72 7.44
CA VAL A 17 -1.69 29.48 7.34
C VAL A 17 -1.51 28.68 8.60
N ARG A 18 -2.59 28.07 9.08
CA ARG A 18 -2.58 27.16 10.22
C ARG A 18 -2.71 25.75 9.70
N ILE A 19 -1.70 24.91 9.93
CA ILE A 19 -1.71 23.51 9.55
C ILE A 19 -1.75 22.70 10.85
N ASP A 20 -2.81 21.91 11.03
CA ASP A 20 -3.14 21.22 12.28
C ASP A 20 -3.38 22.21 13.44
N LYS A 21 -2.35 22.40 14.27
CA LYS A 21 -2.32 23.33 15.41
C LYS A 21 -1.25 24.41 15.28
N ASP A 22 -0.33 24.25 14.33
CA ASP A 22 0.84 25.11 14.17
C ASP A 22 0.59 26.19 13.11
N LEU A 23 1.21 27.34 13.31
CA LEU A 23 1.11 28.50 12.43
C LEU A 23 2.37 28.59 11.56
N TYR A 24 2.15 28.67 10.26
CA TYR A 24 3.18 28.82 9.24
C TYR A 24 2.93 30.09 8.41
N GLN A 25 3.97 30.55 7.73
CA GLN A 25 3.90 31.71 6.84
C GLN A 25 4.40 31.33 5.46
N THR A 26 3.73 31.84 4.42
CA THR A 26 4.15 31.70 3.03
C THR A 26 3.99 33.04 2.31
N PHE A 27 4.81 33.25 1.27
CA PHE A 27 4.69 34.40 0.36
C PHE A 27 3.90 34.03 -0.91
N GLU A 28 3.64 32.74 -1.12
CA GLU A 28 2.83 32.30 -2.25
C GLU A 28 1.35 32.51 -1.91
N SER A 29 0.66 33.19 -2.83
CA SER A 29 -0.78 33.47 -2.74
C SER A 29 -1.65 32.29 -3.15
N HIS A 30 -1.13 31.42 -4.03
CA HIS A 30 -1.81 30.25 -4.57
C HIS A 30 -0.98 28.96 -4.43
N PRO A 31 -0.55 28.58 -3.21
CA PRO A 31 0.28 27.40 -3.03
C PRO A 31 -0.50 26.12 -3.35
N THR A 32 0.22 25.11 -3.82
CA THR A 32 -0.30 23.74 -3.95
C THR A 32 -0.38 23.06 -2.59
N ALA A 33 -1.19 22.00 -2.49
CA ALA A 33 -1.23 21.19 -1.27
C ALA A 33 0.15 20.60 -0.92
N THR A 34 0.96 20.24 -1.92
CA THR A 34 2.34 19.77 -1.73
C THR A 34 3.23 20.81 -1.07
N GLU A 35 3.14 22.07 -1.50
CA GLU A 35 3.92 23.17 -0.91
C GLU A 35 3.47 23.47 0.52
N LEU A 36 2.16 23.42 0.79
CA LEU A 36 1.63 23.57 2.15
C LEU A 36 2.09 22.43 3.07
N LEU A 37 2.09 21.18 2.60
CA LEU A 37 2.63 20.05 3.36
C LEU A 37 4.13 20.19 3.62
N ALA A 38 4.89 20.69 2.65
CA ALA A 38 6.33 20.93 2.81
C ALA A 38 6.62 21.97 3.91
N LEU A 39 5.79 23.01 4.09
CA LEU A 39 5.91 23.96 5.21
C LEU A 39 5.82 23.25 6.57
N ALA A 40 4.95 22.25 6.67
CA ALA A 40 4.78 21.42 7.86
C ALA A 40 5.77 20.24 7.93
N LYS A 41 6.77 20.17 7.02
CA LYS A 41 7.72 19.06 6.87
C LYS A 41 7.05 17.70 6.67
N LYS A 42 5.93 17.67 5.95
CA LYS A 42 5.15 16.47 5.64
C LYS A 42 5.26 16.12 4.16
N LEU A 43 5.24 14.83 3.84
CA LEU A 43 5.27 14.34 2.48
C LEU A 43 3.86 14.13 1.93
N PRO A 44 3.59 14.54 0.67
CA PRO A 44 2.27 14.34 0.02
C PRO A 44 1.94 12.87 -0.25
N THR A 45 2.94 11.99 -0.23
CA THR A 45 2.77 10.53 -0.32
C THR A 45 2.33 9.90 1.01
N GLU A 46 2.53 10.59 2.14
CA GLU A 46 2.21 10.08 3.47
C GLU A 46 1.04 10.83 4.13
N HIS A 47 0.73 12.04 3.65
CA HIS A 47 -0.27 12.91 4.27
C HIS A 47 -1.17 13.56 3.23
N ALA A 48 -2.48 13.49 3.45
CA ALA A 48 -3.49 14.26 2.74
C ALA A 48 -3.71 15.61 3.42
N LEU A 49 -3.96 16.65 2.63
CA LEU A 49 -4.31 17.98 3.11
C LEU A 49 -5.81 18.23 2.92
N TYR A 50 -6.45 18.80 3.95
CA TYR A 50 -7.85 19.21 3.92
C TYR A 50 -7.96 20.68 4.32
N SER A 51 -8.78 21.46 3.62
CA SER A 51 -9.17 22.81 4.03
C SER A 51 -10.34 22.74 5.01
N LYS A 52 -10.28 23.49 6.10
CA LYS A 52 -11.30 23.53 7.15
C LYS A 52 -11.88 24.93 7.30
N GLN A 53 -13.01 25.18 6.66
CA GLN A 53 -13.76 26.43 6.86
C GLN A 53 -14.66 26.36 8.11
N PRO A 54 -14.87 27.46 8.84
CA PRO A 54 -15.78 27.49 9.99
C PRO A 54 -17.22 27.14 9.57
N GLY A 55 -17.77 26.06 10.12
CA GLY A 55 -19.14 25.63 9.85
C GLY A 55 -19.31 24.69 8.66
N GLU A 56 -18.27 24.43 7.87
CA GLU A 56 -18.28 23.48 6.77
C GLU A 56 -17.50 22.20 7.08
N GLN A 57 -17.81 21.12 6.37
CA GLN A 57 -17.03 19.88 6.46
C GLN A 57 -15.66 20.06 5.82
N PRO A 58 -14.59 19.42 6.35
CA PRO A 58 -13.26 19.50 5.74
C PRO A 58 -13.29 18.99 4.30
N LYS A 59 -12.79 19.80 3.36
CA LYS A 59 -12.69 19.44 1.94
C LYS A 59 -11.28 18.99 1.62
N ARG A 60 -11.13 17.80 1.00
CA ARG A 60 -9.84 17.29 0.54
C ARG A 60 -9.32 18.14 -0.62
N ILE A 61 -8.02 18.43 -0.61
CA ILE A 61 -7.32 19.17 -1.65
C ILE A 61 -6.36 18.19 -2.34
N ALA A 62 -6.38 18.12 -3.68
CA ALA A 62 -5.44 17.26 -4.40
C ALA A 62 -3.99 17.78 -4.30
N PRO A 63 -2.95 16.92 -4.38
CA PRO A 63 -1.54 17.34 -4.20
C PRO A 63 -1.09 18.49 -5.11
N ASP A 64 -1.64 18.56 -6.32
CA ASP A 64 -1.40 19.53 -7.38
C ASP A 64 -2.45 20.66 -7.45
N GLU A 65 -3.54 20.56 -6.68
CA GLU A 65 -4.57 21.59 -6.60
C GLU A 65 -4.03 22.83 -5.87
N ARG A 66 -4.25 24.00 -6.47
CA ARG A 66 -3.83 25.29 -5.92
C ARG A 66 -4.91 25.86 -5.02
N VAL A 67 -4.49 26.35 -3.85
CA VAL A 67 -5.37 26.94 -2.85
C VAL A 67 -5.22 28.45 -2.87
N ASP A 68 -6.31 29.17 -3.09
CA ASP A 68 -6.33 30.64 -3.02
C ASP A 68 -6.37 31.13 -1.56
N LEU A 69 -5.24 31.67 -1.09
CA LEU A 69 -5.10 32.23 0.25
C LEU A 69 -5.55 33.70 0.36
N THR A 70 -6.02 34.30 -0.73
CA THR A 70 -6.53 35.68 -0.72
C THR A 70 -7.96 35.77 -0.20
N GLN A 71 -8.66 34.64 -0.15
CA GLN A 71 -10.02 34.53 0.35
C GLN A 71 -10.07 34.33 1.86
N PRO A 72 -10.89 35.10 2.59
CA PRO A 72 -11.00 34.99 4.05
C PRO A 72 -11.58 33.63 4.45
N GLY A 73 -10.93 32.93 5.38
CA GLY A 73 -11.40 31.68 5.99
C GLY A 73 -10.76 30.39 5.47
N VAL A 74 -9.93 30.46 4.42
CA VAL A 74 -9.21 29.31 3.83
C VAL A 74 -7.86 29.07 4.52
N GLU A 75 -7.51 29.85 5.53
CA GLU A 75 -6.18 29.82 6.16
C GLU A 75 -5.98 28.62 7.10
N ARG A 76 -6.99 27.74 7.25
CA ARG A 76 -6.97 26.61 8.18
C ARG A 76 -6.95 25.29 7.42
N PHE A 77 -5.86 24.57 7.59
CA PHE A 77 -5.65 23.24 7.03
C PHE A 77 -5.49 22.21 8.13
N VAL A 78 -5.90 20.99 7.82
CA VAL A 78 -5.59 19.82 8.63
C VAL A 78 -4.94 18.80 7.73
N THR A 79 -3.89 18.18 8.23
CA THR A 79 -3.26 17.04 7.60
C THR A 79 -3.81 15.78 8.23
N LEU A 80 -4.20 14.83 7.39
CA LEU A 80 -4.49 13.48 7.83
C LEU A 80 -3.41 12.59 7.23
N PRO A 81 -2.73 11.74 8.02
CA PRO A 81 -1.93 10.67 7.46
C PRO A 81 -2.78 9.92 6.44
N LEU A 82 -2.23 9.63 5.25
CA LEU A 82 -2.88 8.79 4.25
C LEU A 82 -3.09 7.36 4.76
N ASP A 83 -2.46 7.02 5.90
CA ASP A 83 -2.76 5.85 6.73
C ASP A 83 -4.19 5.86 7.31
N GLN A 84 -4.92 6.98 7.25
CA GLN A 84 -6.34 7.06 7.65
C GLN A 84 -7.28 6.71 6.49
N THR A 85 -7.40 5.41 6.22
CA THR A 85 -8.62 4.84 5.64
C THR A 85 -9.68 4.72 6.75
N GLU A 86 -10.56 5.71 6.87
CA GLU A 86 -11.81 5.50 7.60
C GLU A 86 -12.60 4.36 6.92
N GLY A 87 -12.66 3.20 7.58
CA GLY A 87 -13.63 2.14 7.28
C GLY A 87 -13.09 0.72 7.09
N LEU A 88 -11.82 0.53 6.71
CA LEU A 88 -11.17 -0.79 6.57
C LEU A 88 -9.67 -0.60 6.84
N GLY A 89 -9.24 -0.79 8.10
CA GLY A 89 -7.95 -0.34 8.62
C GLY A 89 -6.75 -0.51 7.69
N ALA A 90 -5.97 0.57 7.56
CA ALA A 90 -4.64 0.52 6.96
C ALA A 90 -3.87 -0.61 7.62
N GLY A 91 -3.49 -1.58 6.79
CA GLY A 91 -2.82 -2.77 7.25
C GLY A 91 -1.50 -2.43 7.95
N ARG A 92 -1.05 -3.28 8.88
CA ARG A 92 0.30 -3.22 9.49
C ARG A 92 1.41 -3.00 8.43
N ARG A 93 2.44 -2.24 8.81
CA ARG A 93 3.61 -1.86 8.00
C ARG A 93 4.89 -1.92 8.83
N ASP A 94 5.19 -3.10 9.38
CA ASP A 94 6.26 -3.30 10.36
C ASP A 94 7.68 -3.30 9.74
N PHE A 95 7.78 -3.36 8.42
CA PHE A 95 9.05 -3.33 7.68
C PHE A 95 8.84 -2.74 6.27
N SER A 96 9.94 -2.42 5.60
CA SER A 96 9.95 -1.92 4.22
C SER A 96 10.40 -2.99 3.22
N LEU A 97 9.86 -2.90 2.00
CA LEU A 97 10.24 -3.71 0.85
C LEU A 97 10.98 -2.87 -0.19
N PRO A 98 11.68 -3.50 -1.15
CA PRO A 98 12.16 -2.84 -2.36
C PRO A 98 11.04 -2.06 -3.08
N ALA A 99 11.43 -0.99 -3.79
CA ALA A 99 10.49 -0.09 -4.44
C ALA A 99 9.59 -0.81 -5.47
N GLU A 100 10.13 -1.77 -6.21
CA GLU A 100 9.38 -2.55 -7.22
C GLU A 100 8.25 -3.39 -6.58
N ASP A 101 8.50 -3.98 -5.41
CA ASP A 101 7.49 -4.76 -4.70
C ASP A 101 6.39 -3.88 -4.12
N MET A 102 6.78 -2.72 -3.57
CA MET A 102 5.83 -1.72 -3.09
C MET A 102 4.96 -1.20 -4.24
N GLU A 103 5.56 -0.86 -5.37
CA GLU A 103 4.82 -0.42 -6.56
C GLU A 103 3.83 -1.50 -7.03
N TRP A 104 4.23 -2.77 -7.08
CA TRP A 104 3.33 -3.86 -7.42
C TRP A 104 2.17 -4.03 -6.42
N LEU A 105 2.44 -3.93 -5.11
CA LEU A 105 1.41 -4.04 -4.07
C LEU A 105 0.39 -2.89 -4.15
N GLU A 106 0.86 -1.66 -4.37
CA GLU A 106 0.02 -0.47 -4.50
C GLU A 106 -0.80 -0.48 -5.81
N LEU A 107 -0.18 -0.85 -6.93
CA LEU A 107 -0.88 -0.98 -8.21
C LEU A 107 -1.87 -2.15 -8.24
N GLY A 108 -1.62 -3.19 -7.46
CA GLY A 108 -2.48 -4.37 -7.39
C GLY A 108 -3.87 -4.09 -6.80
N GLY A 109 -4.05 -2.97 -6.08
CA GLY A 109 -5.33 -2.53 -5.52
C GLY A 109 -5.94 -3.48 -4.48
N LYS A 110 -5.22 -4.53 -4.09
CA LYS A 110 -5.62 -5.47 -3.03
C LYS A 110 -5.16 -4.94 -1.68
N ARG A 111 -5.94 -5.22 -0.63
CA ARG A 111 -5.50 -4.96 0.73
C ARG A 111 -4.29 -5.85 1.04
N TYR A 112 -3.25 -5.28 1.64
CA TYR A 112 -2.07 -6.01 2.07
C TYR A 112 -1.51 -5.49 3.40
N GLU A 113 -0.76 -6.34 4.10
CA GLU A 113 -0.06 -6.07 5.36
C GLU A 113 1.41 -6.50 5.28
N LEU A 114 2.31 -5.71 5.87
CA LEU A 114 3.72 -6.05 6.09
C LEU A 114 3.88 -6.25 7.59
N VAL A 115 4.01 -7.51 8.02
CA VAL A 115 3.97 -7.89 9.44
C VAL A 115 5.29 -8.49 9.87
N THR A 116 5.78 -8.08 11.04
CA THR A 116 6.93 -8.71 11.70
C THR A 116 6.44 -9.38 12.98
N GLU A 117 6.43 -10.72 12.99
CA GLU A 117 6.08 -11.50 14.17
C GLU A 117 7.24 -12.42 14.55
N ALA A 118 7.70 -12.30 15.80
CA ALA A 118 8.85 -13.04 16.34
C ALA A 118 10.12 -12.92 15.47
N GLY A 119 10.34 -11.75 14.87
CA GLY A 119 11.48 -11.47 13.99
C GLY A 119 11.35 -12.01 12.57
N VAL A 120 10.22 -12.65 12.22
CA VAL A 120 9.96 -13.14 10.87
C VAL A 120 9.07 -12.14 10.13
N GLN A 121 9.60 -11.58 9.04
CA GLN A 121 8.90 -10.66 8.16
C GLN A 121 7.99 -11.43 7.21
N ARG A 122 6.75 -10.95 7.05
CA ARG A 122 5.73 -11.55 6.20
C ARG A 122 4.98 -10.48 5.42
N VAL A 123 4.74 -10.75 4.14
CA VAL A 123 3.81 -9.99 3.31
C VAL A 123 2.51 -10.75 3.25
N VAL A 124 1.42 -10.14 3.71
CA VAL A 124 0.07 -10.70 3.69
C VAL A 124 -0.74 -9.97 2.63
N ILE A 125 -1.34 -10.69 1.70
CA ILE A 125 -2.29 -10.17 0.70
C ILE A 125 -3.66 -10.74 1.01
N TYR A 126 -4.65 -9.87 1.17
CA TYR A 126 -6.03 -10.24 1.41
C TYR A 126 -6.79 -10.33 0.10
N GLU A 127 -7.86 -11.13 0.11
CA GLU A 127 -8.76 -11.29 -1.05
C GLU A 127 -8.02 -11.66 -2.34
N LEU A 128 -7.02 -12.54 -2.21
CA LEU A 128 -6.36 -13.18 -3.33
C LEU A 128 -7.39 -14.10 -4.02
N SER A 129 -7.63 -13.85 -5.30
CA SER A 129 -8.61 -14.61 -6.08
C SER A 129 -8.12 -16.04 -6.29
N VAL A 130 -9.03 -16.99 -6.10
CA VAL A 130 -8.75 -18.42 -6.28
C VAL A 130 -9.55 -18.92 -7.49
N PRO A 131 -8.96 -19.73 -8.38
CA PRO A 131 -9.69 -20.25 -9.53
C PRO A 131 -10.91 -21.10 -9.12
N PRO A 132 -11.94 -21.21 -9.97
CA PRO A 132 -13.06 -22.13 -9.70
C PRO A 132 -12.59 -23.58 -9.53
N GLY A 133 -13.16 -24.28 -8.54
CA GLY A 133 -12.76 -25.65 -8.18
C GLY A 133 -12.18 -25.79 -6.77
N TYR A 134 -12.06 -24.67 -6.05
CA TYR A 134 -11.75 -24.63 -4.62
C TYR A 134 -12.99 -24.33 -3.77
N ASN A 135 -12.88 -24.59 -2.47
CA ASN A 135 -13.92 -24.32 -1.47
C ASN A 135 -14.28 -22.83 -1.30
N VAL A 136 -13.41 -21.92 -1.71
CA VAL A 136 -13.60 -20.47 -1.62
C VAL A 136 -13.19 -19.77 -2.93
N ALA A 137 -13.85 -18.65 -3.25
CA ALA A 137 -13.51 -17.84 -4.42
C ALA A 137 -12.34 -16.86 -4.17
N ALA A 138 -12.06 -16.57 -2.90
CA ALA A 138 -10.94 -15.73 -2.49
C ALA A 138 -10.40 -16.22 -1.14
N THR A 139 -9.10 -16.01 -0.92
CA THR A 139 -8.40 -16.35 0.32
C THR A 139 -7.40 -15.26 0.68
N SER A 140 -6.94 -15.22 1.92
CA SER A 140 -5.73 -14.45 2.27
C SER A 140 -4.51 -15.34 2.03
N ALA A 141 -3.44 -14.74 1.51
CA ALA A 141 -2.17 -15.41 1.33
C ALA A 141 -1.07 -14.64 2.04
N HIS A 142 -0.11 -15.32 2.64
CA HIS A 142 1.14 -14.67 3.04
C HIS A 142 2.36 -15.41 2.56
N VAL A 143 3.47 -14.69 2.46
CA VAL A 143 4.80 -15.21 2.15
C VAL A 143 5.80 -14.70 3.20
N LYS A 144 6.86 -15.46 3.45
CA LYS A 144 7.95 -15.03 4.34
C LYS A 144 9.01 -14.30 3.53
N ILE A 145 9.52 -13.20 4.09
CA ILE A 145 10.64 -12.45 3.54
C ILE A 145 11.86 -12.81 4.36
N GLU A 146 12.81 -13.48 3.70
CA GLU A 146 14.06 -13.90 4.33
C GLU A 146 15.10 -12.76 4.35
N PRO A 147 16.00 -12.73 5.34
CA PRO A 147 17.12 -11.80 5.33
C PRO A 147 17.94 -11.93 4.05
N GLY A 148 18.15 -10.82 3.33
CA GLY A 148 18.86 -10.79 2.05
C GLY A 148 17.95 -10.84 0.81
N TYR A 149 16.63 -10.87 0.99
CA TYR A 149 15.70 -10.54 -0.09
C TYR A 149 15.99 -9.12 -0.65
N PRO A 150 15.98 -8.88 -1.98
CA PRO A 150 15.51 -9.77 -3.06
C PRO A 150 16.55 -10.74 -3.66
N ASP A 151 17.78 -10.78 -3.14
CA ASP A 151 18.80 -11.73 -3.64
C ASP A 151 18.56 -13.17 -3.14
N VAL A 152 17.78 -13.31 -2.06
CA VAL A 152 17.34 -14.59 -1.50
C VAL A 152 15.91 -14.93 -1.94
N GLN A 153 15.67 -16.20 -2.22
CA GLN A 153 14.40 -16.67 -2.78
C GLN A 153 13.22 -16.61 -1.80
N ILE A 154 12.03 -16.31 -2.34
CA ILE A 154 10.75 -16.65 -1.72
C ILE A 154 10.31 -18.03 -2.23
N ASP A 155 9.91 -18.90 -1.30
CA ASP A 155 9.80 -20.36 -1.56
C ASP A 155 8.47 -21.00 -1.14
N MET A 156 7.66 -20.30 -0.35
CA MET A 156 6.45 -20.87 0.24
C MET A 156 5.34 -19.84 0.32
N VAL A 157 4.11 -20.35 0.29
CA VAL A 157 2.89 -19.57 0.49
C VAL A 157 2.04 -20.22 1.57
N TRP A 158 1.32 -19.40 2.33
CA TRP A 158 0.39 -19.83 3.36
C TRP A 158 -0.97 -19.23 3.07
N PHE A 159 -2.03 -20.04 3.18
CA PHE A 159 -3.40 -19.61 2.88
C PHE A 159 -4.30 -19.62 4.10
N HIS A 160 -5.18 -18.63 4.20
CA HIS A 160 -6.24 -18.56 5.19
C HIS A 160 -7.50 -17.89 4.61
N PRO A 161 -8.66 -18.59 4.56
CA PRO A 161 -8.89 -19.95 5.05
C PRO A 161 -8.12 -21.02 4.24
N ALA A 162 -7.96 -22.21 4.82
CA ALA A 162 -7.31 -23.34 4.17
C ALA A 162 -8.05 -23.73 2.88
N LEU A 163 -7.28 -24.04 1.83
CA LEU A 163 -7.82 -24.40 0.53
C LEU A 163 -8.06 -25.91 0.45
N THR A 164 -9.22 -26.27 -0.06
CA THR A 164 -9.59 -27.65 -0.42
C THR A 164 -10.24 -27.66 -1.79
N LEU A 165 -10.05 -28.74 -2.54
CA LEU A 165 -10.67 -28.91 -3.85
C LEU A 165 -12.12 -29.34 -3.70
N THR A 166 -13.02 -28.80 -4.51
CA THR A 166 -14.43 -29.22 -4.54
C THR A 166 -14.60 -30.66 -5.03
N SER A 167 -13.61 -31.19 -5.75
CA SER A 167 -13.54 -32.60 -6.14
C SER A 167 -13.29 -33.56 -4.97
N GLY A 168 -12.90 -33.03 -3.80
CA GLY A 168 -12.52 -33.83 -2.63
C GLY A 168 -11.11 -34.44 -2.72
N ARG A 169 -10.37 -34.24 -3.82
CA ARG A 169 -8.98 -34.69 -3.94
C ARG A 169 -8.10 -33.93 -2.93
N PRO A 170 -7.25 -34.62 -2.14
CA PRO A 170 -6.36 -33.95 -1.22
C PRO A 170 -5.28 -33.15 -1.96
N ILE A 171 -4.90 -32.02 -1.38
CA ILE A 171 -3.77 -31.20 -1.82
C ILE A 171 -2.52 -31.72 -1.11
N SER A 172 -1.49 -32.06 -1.88
CA SER A 172 -0.25 -32.64 -1.32
C SER A 172 0.67 -31.58 -0.72
N ALA A 173 1.54 -32.00 0.20
CA ALA A 173 2.58 -31.16 0.84
C ALA A 173 2.01 -29.86 1.45
N VAL A 174 0.95 -30.04 2.25
CA VAL A 174 0.35 -29.01 3.09
C VAL A 174 0.62 -29.29 4.57
N CYS A 175 0.78 -28.24 5.37
CA CYS A 175 0.93 -28.33 6.83
C CYS A 175 0.36 -27.05 7.46
N ASP A 176 -0.19 -27.14 8.67
CA ASP A 176 -0.72 -25.97 9.37
C ASP A 176 0.38 -25.25 10.14
N GLU A 177 0.42 -23.92 10.02
CA GLU A 177 1.32 -23.04 10.76
C GLU A 177 0.53 -21.90 11.38
N SER A 178 0.86 -21.54 12.62
CA SER A 178 0.22 -20.45 13.33
C SER A 178 0.91 -19.12 13.02
N PHE A 179 0.12 -18.11 12.70
CA PHE A 179 0.57 -16.73 12.50
C PHE A 179 -0.60 -15.78 12.78
N ASP A 180 -0.36 -14.69 13.52
CA ASP A 180 -1.36 -13.65 13.79
C ASP A 180 -2.64 -14.18 14.46
N GLY A 181 -2.45 -15.12 15.41
CA GLY A 181 -3.55 -15.78 16.12
C GLY A 181 -4.44 -16.69 15.24
N LYS A 182 -4.05 -16.93 13.98
CA LYS A 182 -4.78 -17.76 13.02
C LYS A 182 -3.95 -18.98 12.63
N SER A 183 -4.64 -20.03 12.22
CA SER A 183 -4.02 -21.19 11.58
C SER A 183 -4.04 -21.01 10.06
N TRP A 184 -2.87 -21.13 9.44
CA TRP A 184 -2.64 -20.96 8.02
C TRP A 184 -2.14 -22.25 7.40
N GLN A 185 -2.73 -22.61 6.26
CA GLN A 185 -2.32 -23.79 5.50
C GLN A 185 -1.10 -23.44 4.65
N ARG A 186 0.07 -23.93 5.04
CA ARG A 186 1.33 -23.79 4.30
C ARG A 186 1.34 -24.71 3.10
N TRP A 187 1.71 -24.19 1.93
CA TRP A 187 2.05 -24.96 0.75
C TRP A 187 3.55 -24.87 0.51
N SER A 188 4.21 -26.04 0.52
CA SER A 188 5.63 -26.14 0.23
C SER A 188 5.82 -26.53 -1.23
N ARG A 189 6.32 -25.60 -2.05
CA ARG A 189 6.54 -25.79 -3.48
C ARG A 189 7.89 -25.18 -3.83
N HIS A 190 8.94 -25.98 -3.64
CA HIS A 190 10.29 -25.51 -3.88
C HIS A 190 10.56 -25.19 -5.35
N ARG A 191 11.24 -24.08 -5.61
CA ARG A 191 11.83 -23.82 -6.92
C ARG A 191 12.85 -24.93 -7.24
N THR A 192 12.77 -25.46 -8.45
CA THR A 192 13.69 -26.52 -8.91
C THR A 192 14.97 -25.91 -9.45
N GLY A 193 16.09 -26.65 -9.47
CA GLY A 193 17.34 -26.19 -10.08
C GLY A 193 17.23 -25.80 -11.57
N THR A 194 16.21 -26.31 -12.28
CA THR A 194 15.90 -25.92 -13.67
C THR A 194 15.25 -24.53 -13.77
N ASN A 195 14.52 -24.10 -12.74
CA ASN A 195 13.84 -22.81 -12.66
C ASN A 195 14.13 -22.16 -11.29
N PRO A 196 15.40 -21.81 -11.01
CA PRO A 196 15.78 -21.24 -9.73
C PRO A 196 15.24 -19.81 -9.60
N TRP A 197 15.28 -19.28 -8.38
CA TRP A 197 15.18 -17.84 -8.18
C TRP A 197 16.31 -17.14 -8.94
N ARG A 198 15.99 -16.03 -9.58
CA ARG A 198 16.92 -15.21 -10.36
C ARG A 198 17.14 -13.89 -9.63
N PRO A 199 18.25 -13.73 -8.88
CA PRO A 199 18.57 -12.48 -8.20
C PRO A 199 18.55 -11.29 -9.16
N GLY A 200 17.92 -10.19 -8.75
CA GLY A 200 17.75 -8.99 -9.56
C GLY A 200 16.70 -9.10 -10.69
N LEU A 201 15.99 -10.22 -10.82
CA LEU A 201 14.89 -10.41 -11.78
C LEU A 201 13.59 -10.91 -11.14
N ASP A 202 13.70 -11.83 -10.18
CA ASP A 202 12.55 -12.32 -9.43
C ASP A 202 12.28 -11.44 -8.21
N ASN A 203 11.00 -11.24 -7.91
CA ASN A 203 10.50 -10.37 -6.86
C ASN A 203 9.14 -10.88 -6.36
N LEU A 204 8.42 -10.09 -5.57
CA LEU A 204 7.14 -10.48 -5.01
C LEU A 204 6.11 -10.75 -6.12
N ALA A 205 6.07 -9.89 -7.15
CA ALA A 205 5.15 -10.03 -8.28
C ALA A 205 5.36 -11.35 -9.03
N THR A 206 6.61 -11.70 -9.36
CA THR A 206 6.89 -12.96 -10.06
C THR A 206 6.62 -14.19 -9.18
N HIS A 207 6.79 -14.08 -7.87
CA HIS A 207 6.44 -15.16 -6.94
C HIS A 207 4.92 -15.34 -6.83
N PHE A 208 4.13 -14.26 -6.76
CA PHE A 208 2.67 -14.37 -6.75
C PHE A 208 2.10 -14.91 -8.07
N GLY A 209 2.71 -14.56 -9.21
CA GLY A 209 2.39 -15.22 -10.49
C GLY A 209 2.66 -16.72 -10.47
N LEU A 210 3.73 -17.16 -9.79
CA LEU A 210 4.03 -18.58 -9.60
C LEU A 210 3.01 -19.28 -8.67
N ILE A 211 2.53 -18.59 -7.63
CA ILE A 211 1.47 -19.08 -6.73
C ILE A 211 0.16 -19.31 -7.52
N GLU A 212 -0.22 -18.38 -8.39
CA GLU A 212 -1.40 -18.55 -9.26
C GLU A 212 -1.28 -19.80 -10.14
N GLU A 213 -0.10 -20.05 -10.71
CA GLU A 213 0.16 -21.26 -11.49
C GLU A 213 0.11 -22.54 -10.62
N TRP A 214 0.54 -22.49 -9.35
CA TRP A 214 0.37 -23.62 -8.42
C TRP A 214 -1.09 -23.96 -8.18
N LEU A 215 -1.94 -22.93 -7.99
CA LEU A 215 -3.39 -23.12 -7.84
C LEU A 215 -3.98 -23.74 -9.12
N ALA A 216 -3.67 -23.19 -10.28
CA ALA A 216 -4.15 -23.70 -11.56
C ALA A 216 -3.69 -25.14 -11.83
N ARG A 217 -2.43 -25.45 -11.55
CA ARG A 217 -1.86 -26.80 -11.71
C ARG A 217 -2.54 -27.81 -10.81
N GLU A 218 -2.88 -27.43 -9.58
CA GLU A 218 -3.50 -28.36 -8.66
C GLU A 218 -4.90 -28.75 -9.09
N LEU A 219 -5.59 -27.96 -9.92
CA LEU A 219 -6.88 -28.32 -10.53
C LEU A 219 -6.76 -29.28 -11.72
N ARG A 220 -5.60 -29.33 -12.40
CA ARG A 220 -5.38 -30.16 -13.60
C ARG A 220 -4.89 -31.58 -13.31
N LYS A 221 -4.54 -31.88 -12.05
CA LYS A 221 -4.14 -33.22 -11.61
C LYS A 221 -5.34 -34.15 -11.47
#